data_AF-A0A7Y6PZG4-F1
#
_entry.id   AF-A0A7Y6PZG4-F1
#
_cell.length_a   1.000
_cell.length_b   1.000
_cell.length_c   1.000
_cell.angle_alpha   90.00
_cell.angle_beta   90.00
_cell.angle_gamma   90.00
#
_symmetry.space_group_name_H-M   'P 1'
#
loop_
_entity.id
_entity.type
_entity.pdbx_description
1 polymer ?
#
loop_
_entity_poly.entity_id
_entity_poly.type
_entity_poly.pdbx_seq_one_letter_code
_entity_poly.pdbx_strand_id
1 'polypeptide(L)' 'MSSVSVWDHKPTADELLDARIARGWTATPTGTVDGPVVLGHAACRFR' A
#
# COMPACT_ATOMS: atom_id res chain seq x y z
N MET A 1 27.48 19.16 4.47
CA MET A 1 26.16 19.57 3.95
C MET A 1 25.22 18.39 4.09
N SER A 2 24.19 18.48 4.94
CA SER A 2 23.16 17.44 5.03
C SER A 2 22.05 17.75 4.04
N SER A 3 21.89 16.90 3.03
CA SER A 3 20.77 16.92 2.10
C SER A 3 19.53 16.37 2.81
N VAL A 4 18.45 17.15 2.87
CA VAL A 4 17.16 16.68 3.36
C VAL A 4 16.34 16.21 2.17
N SER A 5 15.91 14.96 2.16
CA SER A 5 14.98 14.46 1.14
C SER A 5 13.60 15.07 1.39
N VAL A 6 13.20 15.99 0.53
CA VAL A 6 11.86 16.56 0.51
C VAL A 6 11.07 15.85 -0.56
N TRP A 7 9.82 15.49 -0.28
CA TRP A 7 8.92 15.00 -1.31
C TRP A 7 8.45 16.17 -2.17
N ASP A 8 8.44 15.99 -3.49
CA ASP A 8 7.95 17.02 -4.44
C ASP A 8 6.48 17.39 -4.16
N HIS A 9 5.70 16.44 -3.62
CA HIS A 9 4.36 16.66 -3.06
C HIS A 9 4.08 15.69 -1.91
N LYS A 10 3.03 15.96 -1.14
CA LYS A 10 2.52 14.98 -0.16
C LYS A 10 1.86 13.82 -0.92
N PRO A 11 2.38 12.59 -0.85
CA PRO A 11 1.81 11.47 -1.60
C PRO A 11 0.44 11.08 -1.03
N THR A 12 -0.43 10.64 -1.92
CA THR A 12 -1.74 10.04 -1.62
C THR A 12 -1.60 8.60 -1.16
N ALA A 13 -2.66 8.03 -0.59
CA ALA A 13 -2.67 6.62 -0.18
C ALA A 13 -2.46 5.67 -1.38
N ASP A 14 -3.02 6.01 -2.55
CA ASP A 14 -2.88 5.23 -3.78
C ASP A 14 -1.45 5.20 -4.30
N GLU A 15 -0.76 6.36 -4.30
CA GLU A 15 0.64 6.47 -4.74
C GLU A 15 1.58 5.68 -3.83
N LEU A 16 1.33 5.71 -2.51
CA LEU A 16 2.09 4.92 -1.55
C LEU A 16 1.86 3.42 -1.76
N LEU A 17 0.63 3.02 -2.04
CA LEU A 17 0.28 1.63 -2.31
C LEU A 17 0.92 1.13 -3.62
N ASP A 18 0.85 1.92 -4.70
CA ASP A 18 1.50 1.61 -5.97
C ASP A 18 3.00 1.44 -5.81
N ALA A 19 3.64 2.38 -5.12
CA ALA A 19 5.07 2.32 -4.87
C ALA A 19 5.47 1.06 -4.08
N ARG A 20 4.61 0.57 -3.17
CA ARG A 20 4.84 -0.69 -2.45
C ARG A 20 4.65 -1.91 -3.36
N ILE A 21 3.58 -1.96 -4.14
CA ILE A 21 3.32 -3.06 -5.09
C ILE A 21 4.45 -3.17 -6.11
N ALA A 22 4.91 -2.04 -6.67
CA ALA A 22 6.04 -2.00 -7.60
C ALA A 22 7.36 -2.51 -6.96
N ARG A 23 7.49 -2.44 -5.64
CA ARG A 23 8.61 -3.02 -4.87
C ARG A 23 8.40 -4.48 -4.47
N GLY A 24 7.37 -5.14 -5.00
CA GLY A 24 7.06 -6.56 -4.74
C GLY A 24 6.30 -6.81 -3.43
N TRP A 25 5.77 -5.77 -2.79
CA TRP A 25 4.91 -5.96 -1.62
C TRP A 25 3.60 -6.65 -2.04
N THR A 26 3.16 -7.61 -1.23
CA THR A 26 1.88 -8.31 -1.39
C THR A 26 1.01 -8.06 -0.17
N ALA A 27 -0.29 -7.86 -0.37
CA ALA A 27 -1.24 -7.68 0.72
C ALA A 27 -1.32 -8.94 1.59
N THR A 28 -1.35 -8.74 2.90
CA THR A 28 -1.54 -9.82 3.88
C THR A 28 -3.05 -10.00 4.10
N PRO A 29 -3.62 -11.18 3.79
CA PRO A 29 -5.01 -11.46 4.10
C PRO A 29 -5.21 -11.60 5.62
N THR A 30 -6.35 -11.12 6.11
CA THR A 30 -6.81 -11.32 7.49
C THR A 30 -7.82 -12.46 7.50
N GLY A 31 -7.75 -13.33 8.52
CA GLY A 31 -8.75 -14.37 8.71
C GLY A 31 -10.11 -13.78 9.11
N THR A 32 -11.14 -14.06 8.33
CA THR A 32 -12.54 -13.74 8.64
C THR A 32 -13.38 -15.00 8.73
N VAL A 33 -14.65 -14.88 9.12
CA VAL A 33 -15.59 -16.02 9.20
C VAL A 33 -15.79 -16.71 7.84
N ASP A 34 -15.63 -15.97 6.73
CA ASP A 34 -15.74 -16.46 5.36
C ASP A 34 -14.37 -16.85 4.75
N GLY A 35 -13.31 -16.87 5.57
CA GLY A 35 -11.95 -17.19 5.15
C GLY A 35 -11.02 -15.98 5.03
N PRO A 36 -9.81 -16.18 4.45
CA PRO A 36 -8.81 -15.12 4.35
C PRO A 36 -9.20 -14.07 3.30
N VAL A 37 -9.27 -12.80 3.72
CA VAL A 37 -9.57 -11.67 2.82
C VAL A 37 -8.64 -10.49 3.10
N VAL A 38 -8.28 -9.75 2.04
CA VAL A 38 -7.60 -8.45 2.19
C VAL A 38 -8.65 -7.40 2.54
N LEU A 39 -8.44 -6.67 3.62
CA LEU A 39 -9.36 -5.62 4.09
C LEU A 39 -8.77 -4.22 3.84
N GLY A 40 -9.65 -3.21 3.75
CA GLY A 40 -9.28 -1.80 3.66
C GLY A 40 -8.88 -1.34 2.27
N HIS A 41 -8.13 -0.22 2.20
CA HIS A 41 -7.79 0.45 0.93
C HIS A 41 -7.07 -0.45 -0.07
N ALA A 42 -6.23 -1.39 0.40
CA ALA A 42 -5.58 -2.37 -0.46
C ALA A 42 -6.60 -3.26 -1.20
N ALA A 43 -7.73 -3.61 -0.57
CA ALA A 43 -8.76 -4.45 -1.18
C ALA A 43 -9.38 -3.83 -2.45
N CYS A 44 -9.38 -2.49 -2.58
CA CYS A 44 -9.86 -1.82 -3.79
C CYS A 44 -8.95 -2.04 -5.01
N ARG A 45 -7.71 -2.50 -4.81
CA ARG A 45 -6.71 -2.77 -5.87
C ARG A 45 -6.46 -4.25 -6.14
N PHE A 46 -6.64 -5.13 -5.15
CA PHE A 46 -6.53 -6.58 -5.33
C PHE A 46 -7.93 -7.15 -5.64
N ARG A 47 -8.35 -7.08 -6.90
CA ARG A 47 -9.59 -7.72 -7.39
C ARG A 47 -9.27 -8.80 -8.41
#